data_AF-A0A800G3I2-F1
#
_entry.id   AF-A0A800G3I2-F1
#
_cell.length_a   1.000
_cell.length_b   1.000
_cell.length_c   1.000
_cell.angle_alpha   90.00
_cell.angle_beta   90.00
_cell.angle_gamma   90.00
#
_symmetry.space_group_name_H-M   'P 1'
#
loop_
_entity.id
_entity.type
_entity.pdbx_description
1 polymer ?
#
loop_
_entity_poly.entity_id
_entity_poly.type
_entity_poly.pdbx_seq_one_letter_code
_entity_poly.pdbx_strand_id
1 'polypeptide(L)'
;MPCHAGPACEVERVRRDWECPSLGRHPTIGIHRHTSRFKMLSTLLSLTLASPAPVDVDFLKDVYPILEANCIECHGPKKQKGDIRFDMREGLFEGDEDFIPIVPGKPDQSTVIELISLDADDPDLMPKKADKLSDADIATLRTWIEEGAAWEQPPVAEAKADPLALPELSEQQVAARDRALAACAKAGVRVNLIAENHHALEVNLSLSRGDGTDGQVTLLAGLEPMLVWANLAGTKLTDAGLSKLAGFGALRRLNLSGTAVTDAGLASLAKLGELRSLNLYGTRVTDAGLKHLASLPSLERLYLWGTDVTPEAAKVFQASHPAFKVNTGAELVVTEIASGAAINTECPITGKAVSAAFVVLVGDKKVGLCCAKCKAAFEADPGPHLVKLGLKDAGPVNDVCPVSGQPIAAGFTSKAGEDLVGFCCDKCKATFDAAPDKFLETLGLKKEAPELNALCPVSGKAVDAAVTSEYKGRSVAFCCGNCKKAFDADPDSFAEKLGDI
;
A
#
# COMPACT_ATOMS: atom_id res chain seq x y z
N MET A 1 13.52 64.13 18.71
CA MET A 1 13.44 63.65 20.11
C MET A 1 12.20 62.77 20.26
N PRO A 2 12.29 61.64 20.98
CA PRO A 2 11.69 60.37 20.60
C PRO A 2 10.74 59.77 21.67
N CYS A 3 10.46 58.45 21.53
CA CYS A 3 9.87 57.47 22.46
C CYS A 3 8.39 57.11 22.17
N HIS A 4 7.95 55.87 22.02
CA HIS A 4 8.46 54.58 22.50
C HIS A 4 8.25 53.41 21.53
N ALA A 5 9.26 52.53 21.47
CA ALA A 5 9.19 51.14 21.04
C ALA A 5 9.50 50.23 22.25
N GLY A 6 8.94 49.02 22.27
CA GLY A 6 9.24 47.92 23.21
C GLY A 6 9.27 46.59 22.43
N PRO A 7 9.96 45.55 22.94
CA PRO A 7 11.20 45.13 22.32
C PRO A 7 11.16 43.79 21.57
N ALA A 8 12.14 43.65 20.68
CA ALA A 8 12.50 42.44 19.96
C ALA A 8 13.18 41.42 20.88
N CYS A 9 12.92 40.14 20.61
CA CYS A 9 13.69 39.00 21.13
C CYS A 9 15.03 38.94 20.40
N GLU A 10 16.12 38.98 21.17
CA GLU A 10 17.48 38.73 20.71
C GLU A 10 17.94 37.42 21.36
N VAL A 11 18.28 36.42 20.54
CA VAL A 11 18.73 35.09 20.99
C VAL A 11 20.25 35.12 21.06
N GLU A 12 20.78 35.34 22.26
CA GLU A 12 22.21 35.22 22.53
C GLU A 12 22.57 33.80 22.99
N ARG A 13 23.52 33.22 22.27
CA ARG A 13 24.04 31.86 22.39
C ARG A 13 25.01 31.80 23.58
N VAL A 14 24.63 31.15 24.68
CA VAL A 14 25.53 30.87 25.82
C VAL A 14 25.87 29.39 25.86
N ARG A 15 27.11 29.06 25.47
CA ARG A 15 27.79 27.82 25.88
C ARG A 15 28.11 27.92 27.37
N ARG A 16 27.76 26.91 28.16
CA ARG A 16 28.34 26.68 29.49
C ARG A 16 28.82 25.26 29.60
N ASP A 17 30.14 25.14 29.59
CA ASP A 17 30.90 24.02 30.12
C ASP A 17 30.59 23.85 31.62
N TRP A 18 30.36 22.62 32.07
CA TRP A 18 30.25 22.27 33.48
C TRP A 18 31.35 21.28 33.85
N GLU A 19 32.37 21.78 34.53
CA GLU A 19 33.40 21.01 35.24
C GLU A 19 32.92 20.63 36.65
N CYS A 20 33.36 19.45 37.09
CA CYS A 20 33.07 18.81 38.38
C CYS A 20 33.94 19.39 39.52
N PRO A 21 33.40 19.75 40.71
CA PRO A 21 34.22 20.19 41.83
C PRO A 21 34.56 19.07 42.83
N SER A 22 35.86 18.97 43.10
CA SER A 22 36.52 18.09 44.07
C SER A 22 36.44 18.55 45.53
N LEU A 23 36.35 17.57 46.45
CA LEU A 23 37.04 17.42 47.74
C LEU A 23 37.00 18.56 48.79
N GLY A 24 36.36 18.28 49.92
CA GLY A 24 36.56 18.95 51.21
C GLY A 24 36.87 17.96 52.34
N ARG A 25 38.02 18.14 52.99
CA ARG A 25 38.55 17.40 54.17
C ARG A 25 37.92 17.87 55.48
N HIS A 26 37.91 17.02 56.52
CA HIS A 26 38.30 17.27 57.94
C HIS A 26 37.98 16.01 58.82
N PRO A 27 38.48 15.87 60.06
CA PRO A 27 39.86 15.54 60.44
C PRO A 27 39.98 14.25 61.30
N THR A 28 41.21 13.78 61.45
CA THR A 28 41.67 12.61 62.22
C THR A 28 41.62 12.80 63.74
N ILE A 29 41.18 11.77 64.48
CA ILE A 29 41.54 11.52 65.89
C ILE A 29 42.07 10.08 65.98
N GLY A 30 43.31 9.94 66.46
CA GLY A 30 43.96 8.66 66.69
C GLY A 30 43.96 8.27 68.17
N ILE A 31 43.97 6.97 68.45
CA ILE A 31 44.40 6.42 69.74
C ILE A 31 45.19 5.12 69.49
N HIS A 32 46.38 5.06 70.09
CA HIS A 32 47.34 3.95 70.09
C HIS A 32 46.90 2.74 70.95
N ARG A 33 47.33 1.51 70.59
CA ARG A 33 48.40 0.73 71.29
C ARG A 33 48.29 -0.80 71.07
N HIS A 34 49.45 -1.38 70.74
CA HIS A 34 50.09 -2.61 71.27
C HIS A 34 49.42 -4.02 71.22
N THR A 35 50.07 -4.86 70.39
CA THR A 35 50.65 -6.20 70.66
C THR A 35 49.81 -7.42 71.08
N SER A 36 50.21 -8.53 70.45
CA SER A 36 50.24 -9.93 70.89
C SER A 36 49.06 -10.86 70.57
N ARG A 37 49.33 -11.69 69.54
CA ARG A 37 49.13 -13.16 69.46
C ARG A 37 48.12 -13.77 70.44
N PHE A 38 47.07 -14.39 69.91
CA PHE A 38 46.72 -15.78 70.25
C PHE A 38 45.88 -16.41 69.14
N LYS A 39 46.33 -17.58 68.67
CA LYS A 39 45.60 -18.47 67.76
C LYS A 39 44.39 -19.05 68.50
N MET A 40 43.19 -18.89 67.95
CA MET A 40 42.17 -19.94 68.03
C MET A 40 41.45 -20.02 66.69
N LEU A 41 41.69 -21.14 66.01
CA LEU A 41 40.85 -21.62 64.92
C LEU A 41 39.46 -21.90 65.51
N SER A 42 38.48 -21.10 65.11
CA SER A 42 37.07 -21.48 65.21
C SER A 42 36.53 -21.55 63.78
N THR A 43 36.31 -22.78 63.33
CA THR A 43 35.74 -23.12 62.03
C THR A 43 34.30 -22.64 61.97
N LEU A 44 34.09 -21.40 61.55
CA LEU A 44 32.79 -20.92 61.07
C LEU A 44 32.74 -21.18 59.57
N LEU A 45 32.03 -22.23 59.19
CA LEU A 45 31.62 -22.51 57.82
C LEU A 45 30.70 -21.36 57.38
N SER A 46 31.30 -20.28 56.89
CA SER A 46 30.58 -19.23 56.19
C SER A 46 30.16 -19.82 54.85
N LEU A 47 28.88 -20.16 54.73
CA LEU A 47 28.24 -20.31 53.43
C LEU A 47 28.34 -18.94 52.75
N THR A 48 29.38 -18.74 51.94
CA THR A 48 29.38 -17.68 50.95
C THR A 48 28.29 -18.02 49.95
N LEU A 49 27.12 -17.40 50.09
CA LEU A 49 26.26 -17.17 48.95
C LEU A 49 27.13 -16.43 47.93
N ALA A 50 27.54 -17.15 46.89
CA ALA A 50 28.15 -16.51 45.74
C ALA A 50 27.12 -15.52 45.20
N SER A 51 27.43 -14.22 45.25
CA SER A 51 26.73 -13.27 44.39
C SER A 51 26.85 -13.79 42.97
N PRO A 52 25.72 -13.95 42.23
CA PRO A 52 25.82 -14.28 40.81
C PRO A 52 26.67 -13.20 40.13
N ALA A 53 27.56 -13.62 39.24
CA ALA A 53 28.29 -12.68 38.40
C ALA A 53 27.29 -11.79 37.64
N PRO A 54 27.61 -10.51 37.38
CA PRO A 54 26.75 -9.65 36.57
C PRO A 54 26.52 -10.34 35.23
N VAL A 55 25.25 -10.60 34.93
CA VAL A 55 24.82 -11.18 33.67
C VAL A 55 24.65 -10.00 32.75
N ASP A 56 25.67 -9.71 31.93
CA ASP A 56 25.66 -8.58 30.99
C ASP A 56 24.41 -8.67 30.10
N VAL A 57 23.36 -7.93 30.42
CA VAL A 57 22.07 -7.96 29.70
C VAL A 57 22.20 -7.10 28.46
N ASP A 58 22.08 -7.71 27.28
CA ASP A 58 22.18 -7.00 26.01
C ASP A 58 20.85 -6.35 25.65
N PHE A 59 20.87 -5.05 25.37
CA PHE A 59 19.63 -4.31 25.09
C PHE A 59 18.91 -4.81 23.85
N LEU A 60 19.61 -5.03 22.72
CA LEU A 60 18.96 -5.41 21.47
C LEU A 60 18.50 -6.86 21.46
N LYS A 61 19.20 -7.72 22.18
CA LYS A 61 18.95 -9.16 22.20
C LYS A 61 17.99 -9.58 23.29
N ASP A 62 18.10 -9.00 24.49
CA ASP A 62 17.41 -9.50 25.68
C ASP A 62 16.30 -8.54 26.16
N VAL A 63 16.47 -7.22 26.00
CA VAL A 63 15.50 -6.21 26.48
C VAL A 63 14.50 -5.78 25.40
N TYR A 64 14.98 -5.42 24.22
CA TYR A 64 14.17 -4.88 23.14
C TYR A 64 13.03 -5.82 22.72
N PRO A 65 13.23 -7.16 22.59
CA PRO A 65 12.13 -8.07 22.27
C PRO A 65 10.99 -8.05 23.31
N ILE A 66 11.32 -7.83 24.59
CA ILE A 66 10.31 -7.70 25.66
C ILE A 66 9.52 -6.40 25.47
N LEU A 67 10.21 -5.27 25.24
CA LEU A 67 9.57 -3.97 25.00
C LEU A 67 8.71 -4.00 23.72
N GLU A 68 9.21 -4.60 22.65
CA GLU A 68 8.52 -4.70 21.36
C GLU A 68 7.24 -5.52 21.47
N ALA A 69 7.31 -6.69 22.11
CA ALA A 69 6.17 -7.59 22.24
C ALA A 69 5.09 -7.03 23.19
N ASN A 70 5.49 -6.32 24.26
CA ASN A 70 4.58 -6.02 25.37
C ASN A 70 4.26 -4.53 25.56
N CYS A 71 5.09 -3.61 25.06
CA CYS A 71 4.98 -2.18 25.35
C CYS A 71 4.74 -1.33 24.08
N ILE A 72 5.49 -1.58 23.01
CA ILE A 72 5.56 -0.70 21.82
C ILE A 72 4.24 -0.65 21.03
N GLU A 73 3.40 -1.68 21.07
CA GLU A 73 2.11 -1.65 20.34
C GLU A 73 1.19 -0.52 20.83
N CYS A 74 1.26 -0.17 22.13
CA CYS A 74 0.46 0.87 22.77
C CYS A 74 1.25 2.14 23.11
N HIS A 75 2.57 2.05 23.23
CA HIS A 75 3.50 3.12 23.64
C HIS A 75 4.64 3.27 22.61
N GLY A 76 4.26 3.32 21.33
CA GLY A 76 5.15 3.38 20.18
C GLY A 76 4.71 4.44 19.16
N PRO A 77 5.22 4.42 17.92
CA PRO A 77 4.99 5.51 16.98
C PRO A 77 3.53 5.59 16.49
N LYS A 78 2.79 4.47 16.52
CA LYS A 78 1.39 4.40 16.04
C LYS A 78 0.35 4.73 17.11
N LYS A 79 0.70 4.56 18.40
CA LYS A 79 -0.18 4.78 19.56
C LYS A 79 0.68 5.24 20.73
N GLN A 80 0.28 6.32 21.39
CA GLN A 80 1.06 6.96 22.47
C GLN A 80 0.18 7.09 23.70
N LYS A 81 -0.18 5.96 24.31
CA LYS A 81 -1.00 5.99 25.52
C LYS A 81 -0.18 6.55 26.68
N GLY A 82 -0.79 7.45 27.46
CA GLY A 82 -0.12 8.07 28.61
C GLY A 82 1.10 8.91 28.24
N ASP A 83 1.26 9.31 26.97
CA ASP A 83 2.39 10.09 26.45
C ASP A 83 3.78 9.41 26.59
N ILE A 84 3.79 8.07 26.67
CA ILE A 84 5.02 7.27 26.84
C ILE A 84 5.49 6.71 25.50
N ARG A 85 6.82 6.64 25.30
CA ARG A 85 7.47 6.10 24.10
C ARG A 85 8.61 5.14 24.45
N PHE A 86 8.41 3.83 24.28
CA PHE A 86 9.46 2.81 24.52
C PHE A 86 10.33 2.52 23.29
N ASP A 87 10.01 3.11 22.13
CA ASP A 87 10.72 2.89 20.86
C ASP A 87 11.85 3.91 20.58
N MET A 88 12.04 4.89 21.46
CA MET A 88 13.06 5.94 21.30
C MET A 88 13.72 6.25 22.64
N ARG A 89 14.97 6.71 22.58
CA ARG A 89 15.80 6.93 23.76
C ARG A 89 15.19 7.94 24.72
N GLU A 90 14.75 9.08 24.21
CA GLU A 90 14.21 10.17 25.03
C GLU A 90 12.96 9.69 25.78
N GLY A 91 12.09 8.93 25.12
CA GLY A 91 10.89 8.39 25.74
C GLY A 91 11.10 7.34 26.82
N LEU A 92 12.28 6.71 26.89
CA LEU A 92 12.63 5.74 27.92
C LEU A 92 13.18 6.42 29.18
N PHE A 93 13.94 7.51 29.02
CA PHE A 93 14.77 8.10 30.09
C PHE A 93 14.35 9.51 30.51
N GLU A 94 13.46 10.15 29.76
CA GLU A 94 12.94 11.47 30.07
C GLU A 94 11.48 11.37 30.53
N GLY A 95 11.11 12.27 31.43
CA GLY A 95 9.84 12.28 32.13
C GLY A 95 9.77 13.48 33.08
N ASP A 96 8.66 13.63 33.80
CA ASP A 96 8.56 14.62 34.88
C ASP A 96 9.00 14.01 36.23
N GLU A 97 8.96 14.82 37.30
CA GLU A 97 9.42 14.38 38.64
C GLU A 97 8.62 13.18 39.19
N ASP A 98 7.39 12.97 38.71
CA ASP A 98 6.46 11.94 39.19
C ASP A 98 6.42 10.72 38.25
N PHE A 99 6.89 10.85 37.00
CA PHE A 99 6.79 9.81 35.99
C PHE A 99 8.04 9.75 35.10
N ILE A 100 9.01 8.91 35.48
CA ILE A 100 10.17 8.57 34.64
C ILE A 100 10.10 7.07 34.31
N PRO A 101 9.88 6.68 33.04
CA PRO A 101 9.71 5.28 32.68
C PRO A 101 10.86 4.39 33.15
N ILE A 102 12.11 4.85 32.94
CA ILE A 102 13.32 4.16 33.35
C ILE A 102 14.31 5.13 33.99
N VAL A 103 14.74 4.81 35.21
CA VAL A 103 15.80 5.51 35.93
C VAL A 103 17.04 4.60 35.95
N PRO A 104 18.07 4.90 35.13
CA PRO A 104 19.29 4.09 35.06
C PRO A 104 19.92 3.81 36.43
N GLY A 105 20.23 2.54 36.70
CA GLY A 105 20.79 2.07 37.96
C GLY A 105 19.79 1.94 39.12
N LYS A 106 18.51 2.27 38.90
CA LYS A 106 17.49 2.34 39.95
C LYS A 106 16.16 1.71 39.50
N PRO A 107 16.07 0.36 39.48
CA PRO A 107 14.86 -0.34 39.08
C PRO A 107 13.65 0.06 39.93
N ASP A 108 13.83 0.23 41.24
CA ASP A 108 12.75 0.55 42.17
C ASP A 108 12.29 2.02 42.08
N GLN A 109 12.98 2.86 41.29
CA GLN A 109 12.56 4.23 40.95
C GLN A 109 12.07 4.33 39.50
N SER A 110 12.05 3.22 38.76
CA SER A 110 11.61 3.18 37.37
C SER A 110 10.13 2.83 37.32
N THR A 111 9.29 3.75 36.84
CA THR A 111 7.84 3.56 36.83
C THR A 111 7.42 2.33 36.03
N VAL A 112 8.19 1.93 35.01
CA VAL A 112 7.91 0.70 34.26
C VAL A 112 7.97 -0.55 35.15
N ILE A 113 8.95 -0.64 36.07
CA ILE A 113 9.11 -1.80 36.96
C ILE A 113 7.99 -1.86 37.98
N GLU A 114 7.57 -0.71 38.50
CA GLU A 114 6.41 -0.60 39.39
C GLU A 114 5.16 -1.16 38.70
N LEU A 115 4.80 -0.63 37.53
CA LEU A 115 3.55 -0.97 36.84
C LEU A 115 3.47 -2.41 36.34
N ILE A 116 4.59 -3.01 35.89
CA ILE A 116 4.59 -4.41 35.40
C ILE A 116 4.66 -5.43 36.54
N SER A 117 5.03 -5.00 37.75
CA SER A 117 5.18 -5.88 38.91
C SER A 117 3.90 -6.00 39.75
N LEU A 118 2.91 -5.14 39.51
CA LEU A 118 1.62 -5.13 40.22
C LEU A 118 0.88 -6.48 40.14
N ASP A 119 -0.04 -6.71 41.07
CA ASP A 119 -0.86 -7.92 41.10
C ASP A 119 -1.77 -8.01 39.87
N ALA A 120 -2.15 -9.23 39.48
CA ALA A 120 -2.88 -9.49 38.23
C ALA A 120 -4.26 -8.81 38.17
N ASP A 121 -4.86 -8.50 39.32
CA ASP A 121 -6.14 -7.82 39.48
C ASP A 121 -6.00 -6.31 39.73
N ASP A 122 -4.78 -5.79 39.82
CA ASP A 122 -4.54 -4.37 40.03
C ASP A 122 -5.01 -3.56 38.81
N PRO A 123 -5.86 -2.53 39.00
CA PRO A 123 -6.38 -1.75 37.90
C PRO A 123 -5.30 -1.02 37.13
N ASP A 124 -4.11 -0.77 37.70
CA ASP A 124 -2.98 -0.02 37.14
C ASP A 124 -1.91 -0.90 36.47
N LEU A 125 -2.01 -2.23 36.61
CA LEU A 125 -1.13 -3.19 35.94
C LEU A 125 -0.99 -2.91 34.45
N MET A 126 0.26 -2.95 33.97
CA MET A 126 0.58 -2.92 32.55
C MET A 126 1.20 -4.27 32.13
N PRO A 127 0.86 -4.80 30.94
CA PRO A 127 -0.02 -4.25 29.91
C PRO A 127 -1.53 -4.46 30.17
N LYS A 128 -2.39 -3.46 29.85
CA LYS A 128 -3.86 -3.52 30.07
C LYS A 128 -4.64 -4.49 29.18
N LYS A 129 -4.07 -4.90 28.06
CA LYS A 129 -4.76 -5.65 26.99
C LYS A 129 -4.04 -6.95 26.62
N ALA A 130 -3.08 -7.36 27.44
CA ALA A 130 -2.32 -8.59 27.29
C ALA A 130 -2.10 -9.20 28.67
N ASP A 131 -1.60 -10.43 28.69
CA ASP A 131 -1.24 -11.10 29.95
C ASP A 131 -0.11 -10.34 30.66
N LYS A 132 -0.03 -10.48 31.98
CA LYS A 132 1.08 -9.96 32.78
C LYS A 132 2.41 -10.52 32.23
N LEU A 133 3.45 -9.70 32.21
CA LEU A 133 4.80 -10.14 31.83
C LEU A 133 5.25 -11.29 32.72
N SER A 134 6.04 -12.19 32.15
CA SER A 134 6.61 -13.30 32.93
C SER A 134 7.60 -12.77 33.98
N ASP A 135 7.73 -13.48 35.10
CA ASP A 135 8.71 -13.13 36.14
C ASP A 135 10.15 -13.08 35.59
N ALA A 136 10.44 -13.88 34.56
CA ALA A 136 11.73 -13.89 33.89
C ALA A 136 11.96 -12.61 33.04
N ASP A 137 10.94 -12.14 32.33
CA ASP A 137 11.02 -10.89 31.56
C ASP A 137 11.17 -9.69 32.51
N ILE A 138 10.40 -9.66 33.59
CA ILE A 138 10.51 -8.62 34.63
C ILE A 138 11.92 -8.63 35.24
N ALA A 139 12.46 -9.82 35.57
CA ALA A 139 13.81 -9.95 36.09
C ALA A 139 14.88 -9.46 35.10
N THR A 140 14.70 -9.71 33.81
CA THR A 140 15.60 -9.25 32.73
C THR A 140 15.60 -7.72 32.64
N LEU A 141 14.42 -7.10 32.63
CA LEU A 141 14.27 -5.64 32.62
C LEU A 141 14.86 -5.01 33.89
N ARG A 142 14.61 -5.59 35.07
CA ARG A 142 15.19 -5.10 36.32
C ARG A 142 16.71 -5.17 36.31
N THR A 143 17.29 -6.30 35.88
CA THR A 143 18.76 -6.49 35.84
C THR A 143 19.40 -5.49 34.88
N TRP A 144 18.84 -5.32 33.69
CA TRP A 144 19.32 -4.31 32.74
C TRP A 144 19.28 -2.89 33.31
N ILE A 145 18.22 -2.52 34.03
CA ILE A 145 18.13 -1.21 34.69
C ILE A 145 19.18 -1.08 35.79
N GLU A 146 19.37 -2.10 36.63
CA GLU A 146 20.42 -2.14 37.67
C GLU A 146 21.82 -1.96 37.07
N GLU A 147 22.07 -2.53 35.89
CA GLU A 147 23.34 -2.40 35.14
C GLU A 147 23.54 -1.04 34.46
N GLY A 148 22.59 -0.11 34.62
CA GLY A 148 22.69 1.26 34.12
C GLY A 148 21.90 1.50 32.84
N ALA A 149 21.01 0.58 32.46
CA ALA A 149 20.09 0.69 31.34
C ALA A 149 20.79 1.11 30.03
N ALA A 150 21.89 0.43 29.69
CA ALA A 150 22.62 0.69 28.46
C ALA A 150 21.66 0.58 27.26
N TRP A 151 21.54 1.65 26.48
CA TRP A 151 20.59 1.72 25.38
C TRP A 151 21.29 1.78 24.04
N GLU A 152 20.78 0.99 23.10
CA GLU A 152 21.19 1.00 21.71
C GLU A 152 19.97 1.23 20.83
N GLN A 153 20.11 1.97 19.74
CA GLN A 153 19.01 2.21 18.81
C GLN A 153 18.56 0.87 18.21
N PRO A 154 17.32 0.41 18.44
CA PRO A 154 16.80 -0.77 17.76
C PRO A 154 16.84 -0.54 16.25
N PRO A 155 16.98 -1.60 15.43
CA PRO A 155 16.85 -1.46 13.99
C PRO A 155 15.47 -0.90 13.67
N VAL A 156 15.42 0.40 13.39
CA VAL A 156 14.20 1.08 13.00
C VAL A 156 13.77 0.40 11.71
N ALA A 157 12.63 -0.28 11.71
CA ALA A 157 11.97 -0.61 10.44
C ALA A 157 11.83 0.73 9.72
N GLU A 158 12.64 0.95 8.67
CA GLU A 158 12.92 2.26 8.07
C GLU A 158 11.70 3.16 8.23
N ALA A 159 11.80 4.17 9.11
CA ALA A 159 10.77 5.19 9.16
C ALA A 159 10.63 5.65 7.71
N LYS A 160 9.48 5.35 7.07
CA LYS A 160 9.29 5.60 5.64
C LYS A 160 9.78 7.01 5.40
N ALA A 161 10.88 7.15 4.65
CA ALA A 161 11.53 8.43 4.45
C ALA A 161 10.45 9.46 4.12
N ASP A 162 10.43 10.59 4.83
CA ASP A 162 9.39 11.60 4.62
C ASP A 162 9.34 11.88 3.10
N PRO A 163 8.23 11.53 2.43
CA PRO A 163 8.13 11.61 0.99
C PRO A 163 8.09 13.06 0.49
N LEU A 164 8.12 14.04 1.39
CA LEU A 164 8.28 15.45 1.11
C LEU A 164 9.59 16.03 1.62
N ALA A 165 10.47 15.29 2.30
CA ALA A 165 11.70 15.82 2.87
C ALA A 165 12.47 16.71 1.87
N LEU A 166 12.69 17.95 2.26
CA LEU A 166 13.44 18.97 1.50
C LEU A 166 14.50 19.60 2.40
N PRO A 167 15.63 20.06 1.82
CA PRO A 167 16.65 20.75 2.58
C PRO A 167 16.12 22.07 3.14
N GLU A 168 16.67 22.54 4.27
CA GLU A 168 16.38 23.87 4.77
C GLU A 168 16.71 24.95 3.72
N LEU A 169 15.84 25.95 3.64
CA LEU A 169 15.99 27.05 2.70
C LEU A 169 16.85 28.16 3.31
N SER A 170 17.84 28.63 2.56
CA SER A 170 18.55 29.86 2.89
C SER A 170 17.64 31.08 2.81
N GLU A 171 17.99 32.17 3.50
CA GLU A 171 17.27 33.44 3.43
C GLU A 171 17.08 33.95 1.99
N GLN A 172 18.09 33.73 1.13
CA GLN A 172 18.01 34.11 -0.28
C GLN A 172 16.95 33.29 -1.04
N GLN A 173 16.85 31.99 -0.77
CA GLN A 173 15.84 31.11 -1.34
C GLN A 173 14.43 31.44 -0.83
N VAL A 174 14.30 31.78 0.45
CA VAL A 174 13.05 32.27 1.03
C VAL A 174 12.59 33.56 0.33
N ALA A 175 13.48 34.53 0.15
CA ALA A 175 13.16 35.77 -0.55
C ALA A 175 12.83 35.55 -2.04
N ALA A 176 13.52 34.60 -2.71
CA ALA A 176 13.22 34.23 -4.10
C ALA A 176 11.83 33.58 -4.23
N ARG A 177 11.51 32.66 -3.32
CA ARG A 177 10.18 32.05 -3.22
C ARG A 177 9.10 33.11 -3.07
N ASP A 178 9.24 34.04 -2.12
CA ASP A 178 8.19 35.03 -1.85
C ASP A 178 7.94 35.93 -3.06
N ARG A 179 9.00 36.30 -3.81
CA ARG A 179 8.86 37.01 -5.10
C ARG A 179 8.14 36.18 -6.15
N ALA A 180 8.48 34.90 -6.29
CA ALA A 180 7.85 34.00 -7.24
C ALA A 180 6.36 33.77 -6.92
N LEU A 181 6.03 33.58 -5.64
CA LEU A 181 4.65 33.45 -5.16
C LEU A 181 3.82 34.70 -5.47
N ALA A 182 4.37 35.90 -5.23
CA ALA A 182 3.70 37.15 -5.57
C ALA A 182 3.48 37.31 -7.09
N ALA A 183 4.47 36.93 -7.91
CA ALA A 183 4.36 36.96 -9.37
C ALA A 183 3.30 35.96 -9.88
N CYS A 184 3.30 34.74 -9.34
CA CYS A 184 2.32 33.70 -9.66
C CYS A 184 0.89 34.17 -9.30
N ALA A 185 0.69 34.71 -8.10
CA ALA A 185 -0.59 35.23 -7.65
C ALA A 185 -1.11 36.35 -8.59
N LYS A 186 -0.24 37.28 -9.00
CA LYS A 186 -0.59 38.35 -9.94
C LYS A 186 -0.98 37.82 -11.32
N ALA A 187 -0.37 36.72 -11.76
CA ALA A 187 -0.66 36.05 -13.02
C ALA A 187 -1.81 35.03 -12.94
N GLY A 188 -2.48 34.88 -11.79
CA GLY A 188 -3.55 33.91 -11.59
C GLY A 188 -3.09 32.45 -11.60
N VAL A 189 -1.81 32.21 -11.32
CA VAL A 189 -1.21 30.88 -11.14
C VAL A 189 -1.37 30.48 -9.67
N ARG A 190 -1.95 29.30 -9.41
CA ARG A 190 -2.14 28.82 -8.05
C ARG A 190 -0.93 28.02 -7.59
N VAL A 191 -0.41 28.39 -6.43
CA VAL A 191 0.67 27.70 -5.74
C VAL A 191 0.22 27.47 -4.31
N ASN A 192 0.24 26.21 -3.86
CA ASN A 192 -0.20 25.82 -2.52
C ASN A 192 0.92 25.08 -1.77
N LEU A 193 0.88 25.11 -0.45
CA LEU A 193 1.65 24.19 0.38
C LEU A 193 1.03 22.79 0.30
N ILE A 194 1.87 21.77 0.24
CA ILE A 194 1.39 20.38 0.20
C ILE A 194 0.96 19.90 1.59
N ALA A 195 1.60 20.41 2.66
CA ALA A 195 1.30 20.04 4.04
C ALA A 195 1.49 21.23 4.99
N GLU A 196 0.67 21.26 6.06
CA GLU A 196 0.82 22.20 7.17
C GLU A 196 2.15 21.89 7.89
N ASN A 197 3.05 22.88 7.99
CA ASN A 197 4.42 22.76 8.51
C ASN A 197 5.49 22.20 7.55
N HIS A 198 5.21 22.10 6.25
CA HIS A 198 6.24 21.83 5.25
C HIS A 198 6.38 23.00 4.28
N HIS A 199 7.58 23.27 3.78
CA HIS A 199 7.80 24.29 2.74
C HIS A 199 7.64 23.74 1.30
N ALA A 200 7.07 22.54 1.14
CA ALA A 200 6.92 21.89 -0.15
C ALA A 200 5.71 22.46 -0.86
N LEU A 201 5.89 22.80 -2.13
CA LEU A 201 4.89 23.47 -2.93
C LEU A 201 4.35 22.56 -4.02
N GLU A 202 3.06 22.75 -4.31
CA GLU A 202 2.45 22.33 -5.55
C GLU A 202 2.06 23.55 -6.40
N VAL A 203 2.22 23.43 -7.71
CA VAL A 203 1.65 24.38 -8.68
C VAL A 203 0.53 23.74 -9.48
N ASN A 204 -0.57 24.46 -9.66
CA ASN A 204 -1.66 24.07 -10.54
C ASN A 204 -1.93 25.15 -11.59
N LEU A 205 -1.51 24.87 -12.81
CA LEU A 205 -1.71 25.72 -13.99
C LEU A 205 -2.92 25.30 -14.83
N SER A 206 -3.46 24.09 -14.65
CA SER A 206 -4.65 23.62 -15.36
C SER A 206 -5.91 24.43 -15.04
N LEU A 207 -5.90 25.13 -13.90
CA LEU A 207 -7.00 25.99 -13.44
C LEU A 207 -6.66 27.49 -13.50
N SER A 208 -5.62 27.86 -14.25
CA SER A 208 -5.12 29.24 -14.35
C SER A 208 -5.87 30.07 -15.41
N ARG A 209 -5.98 31.38 -15.19
CA ARG A 209 -6.51 32.33 -16.18
C ARG A 209 -5.40 32.65 -17.20
N GLY A 210 -5.27 31.88 -18.28
CA GLY A 210 -4.28 32.18 -19.33
C GLY A 210 -3.82 31.01 -20.20
N ASP A 211 -4.61 29.94 -20.30
CA ASP A 211 -4.32 28.71 -21.05
C ASP A 211 -3.01 27.97 -20.68
N GLY A 212 -2.26 28.40 -19.65
CA GLY A 212 -1.04 27.71 -19.19
C GLY A 212 0.12 27.75 -20.19
N THR A 213 0.50 28.93 -20.68
CA THR A 213 1.58 29.07 -21.68
C THR A 213 2.99 28.89 -21.09
N ASP A 214 3.99 28.70 -21.94
CA ASP A 214 5.43 28.67 -21.57
C ASP A 214 5.86 29.88 -20.72
N GLY A 215 5.23 31.05 -20.94
CA GLY A 215 5.46 32.26 -20.16
C GLY A 215 5.05 32.12 -18.69
N GLN A 216 3.98 31.37 -18.40
CA GLN A 216 3.52 31.13 -17.02
C GLN A 216 4.46 30.16 -16.28
N VAL A 217 5.05 29.19 -16.97
CA VAL A 217 6.08 28.32 -16.36
C VAL A 217 7.34 29.10 -15.99
N THR A 218 7.68 30.16 -16.74
CA THR A 218 8.82 31.03 -16.41
C THR A 218 8.63 31.77 -15.07
N LEU A 219 7.38 31.97 -14.62
CA LEU A 219 7.09 32.59 -13.33
C LEU A 219 7.46 31.71 -12.13
N LEU A 220 7.70 30.41 -12.35
CA LEU A 220 8.07 29.46 -11.30
C LEU A 220 9.55 29.55 -10.90
N ALA A 221 10.33 30.37 -11.59
CA ALA A 221 11.73 30.61 -11.26
C ALA A 221 11.87 31.12 -9.81
N GLY A 222 12.73 30.48 -9.02
CA GLY A 222 12.86 30.69 -7.58
C GLY A 222 12.15 29.65 -6.72
N LEU A 223 11.31 28.78 -7.30
CA LEU A 223 10.65 27.66 -6.59
C LEU A 223 11.38 26.33 -6.76
N GLU A 224 12.52 26.29 -7.44
CA GLU A 224 13.29 25.07 -7.75
C GLU A 224 13.57 24.15 -6.54
N PRO A 225 13.99 24.64 -5.36
CA PRO A 225 14.32 23.77 -4.24
C PRO A 225 13.09 23.22 -3.51
N MET A 226 11.88 23.65 -3.87
CA MET A 226 10.68 23.34 -3.08
C MET A 226 9.44 22.98 -3.87
N LEU A 227 9.45 23.12 -5.19
CA LEU A 227 8.33 22.67 -6.03
C LEU A 227 8.39 21.16 -6.19
N VAL A 228 7.50 20.47 -5.51
CA VAL A 228 7.46 18.99 -5.49
C VAL A 228 6.43 18.47 -6.49
N TRP A 229 5.28 19.13 -6.63
CA TRP A 229 4.22 18.72 -7.56
C TRP A 229 3.89 19.82 -8.57
N ALA A 230 3.73 19.46 -9.83
CA ALA A 230 3.29 20.37 -10.88
C ALA A 230 2.16 19.74 -11.71
N ASN A 231 1.00 20.38 -11.69
CA ASN A 231 -0.12 20.06 -12.57
C ASN A 231 -0.24 21.07 -13.70
N LEU A 232 0.20 20.67 -14.89
CA LEU A 232 0.23 21.48 -16.11
C LEU A 232 -0.73 20.93 -17.17
N ALA A 233 -1.69 20.10 -16.77
CA ALA A 233 -2.60 19.44 -17.69
C ALA A 233 -3.52 20.41 -18.44
N GLY A 234 -3.81 20.11 -19.71
CA GLY A 234 -4.72 20.87 -20.57
C GLY A 234 -4.20 22.26 -20.93
N THR A 235 -2.90 22.51 -20.76
CA THR A 235 -2.28 23.80 -21.03
C THR A 235 -1.64 23.87 -22.41
N LYS A 236 -1.37 25.08 -22.90
CA LYS A 236 -0.64 25.35 -24.16
C LYS A 236 0.88 25.22 -24.00
N LEU A 237 1.34 24.45 -23.02
CA LEU A 237 2.75 24.20 -22.78
C LEU A 237 3.39 23.46 -23.97
N THR A 238 4.55 23.93 -24.41
CA THR A 238 5.37 23.30 -25.44
C THR A 238 6.70 22.78 -24.86
N ASP A 239 7.51 22.14 -25.69
CA ASP A 239 8.86 21.70 -25.32
C ASP A 239 9.74 22.84 -24.80
N ALA A 240 9.54 24.07 -25.30
CA ALA A 240 10.28 25.25 -24.85
C ALA A 240 9.93 25.62 -23.40
N GLY A 241 8.65 25.56 -23.02
CA GLY A 241 8.21 25.72 -21.63
C GLY A 241 8.68 24.58 -20.75
N LEU A 242 8.59 23.33 -21.23
CA LEU A 242 9.04 22.16 -20.48
C LEU A 242 10.53 22.21 -20.14
N SER A 243 11.36 22.73 -21.04
CA SER A 243 12.80 22.91 -20.80
C SER A 243 13.12 23.77 -19.58
N LYS A 244 12.21 24.68 -19.19
CA LYS A 244 12.37 25.52 -17.99
C LYS A 244 12.25 24.72 -16.70
N LEU A 245 11.60 23.55 -16.73
CA LEU A 245 11.47 22.68 -15.57
C LEU A 245 12.74 21.87 -15.27
N ALA A 246 13.74 21.85 -16.14
CA ALA A 246 14.94 21.03 -15.97
C ALA A 246 15.76 21.33 -14.69
N GLY A 247 15.57 22.50 -14.06
CA GLY A 247 16.22 22.89 -12.82
C GLY A 247 15.48 22.51 -11.53
N PHE A 248 14.25 21.99 -11.63
CA PHE A 248 13.39 21.71 -10.48
C PHE A 248 13.68 20.32 -9.90
N GLY A 249 14.89 20.12 -9.38
CA GLY A 249 15.37 18.81 -8.92
C GLY A 249 14.53 18.16 -7.81
N ALA A 250 13.73 18.95 -7.08
CA ALA A 250 12.81 18.48 -6.05
C ALA A 250 11.47 17.92 -6.61
N LEU A 251 11.24 18.01 -7.93
CA LEU A 251 9.97 17.67 -8.55
C LEU A 251 9.75 16.15 -8.56
N ARG A 252 8.72 15.69 -7.85
CA ARG A 252 8.36 14.26 -7.71
C ARG A 252 7.14 13.87 -8.53
N ARG A 253 6.23 14.81 -8.83
CA ARG A 253 5.02 14.54 -9.64
C ARG A 253 4.84 15.61 -10.69
N LEU A 254 4.72 15.19 -11.94
CA LEU A 254 4.50 16.06 -13.08
C LEU A 254 3.35 15.54 -13.94
N ASN A 255 2.34 16.39 -14.14
CA ASN A 255 1.23 16.11 -15.04
C ASN A 255 1.28 17.03 -16.26
N LEU A 256 1.54 16.44 -17.43
CA LEU A 256 1.62 17.10 -18.75
C LEU A 256 0.46 16.68 -19.67
N SER A 257 -0.57 16.06 -19.10
CA SER A 257 -1.73 15.55 -19.85
C SER A 257 -2.32 16.60 -20.78
N GLY A 258 -2.54 16.28 -22.06
CA GLY A 258 -3.16 17.17 -23.04
C GLY A 258 -2.37 18.44 -23.37
N THR A 259 -1.03 18.40 -23.25
CA THR A 259 -0.14 19.50 -23.66
C THR A 259 0.47 19.26 -25.05
N ALA A 260 1.17 20.25 -25.60
CA ALA A 260 1.85 20.15 -26.91
C ALA A 260 3.28 19.59 -26.82
N VAL A 261 3.62 18.91 -25.73
CA VAL A 261 4.93 18.30 -25.51
C VAL A 261 5.17 17.13 -26.46
N THR A 262 6.40 17.02 -26.94
CA THR A 262 6.90 15.96 -27.84
C THR A 262 8.13 15.26 -27.24
N ASP A 263 8.69 14.29 -27.98
CA ASP A 263 9.94 13.60 -27.61
C ASP A 263 11.11 14.56 -27.31
N ALA A 264 11.18 15.69 -28.03
CA ALA A 264 12.23 16.69 -27.84
C ALA A 264 12.14 17.34 -26.44
N GLY A 265 10.93 17.57 -25.94
CA GLY A 265 10.70 18.10 -24.60
C GLY A 265 11.14 17.12 -23.50
N LEU A 266 10.91 15.82 -23.70
CA LEU A 266 11.24 14.80 -22.70
C LEU A 266 12.73 14.73 -22.36
N ALA A 267 13.62 15.06 -23.30
CA ALA A 267 15.06 15.13 -23.04
C ALA A 267 15.40 16.12 -21.89
N SER A 268 14.58 17.15 -21.68
CA SER A 268 14.76 18.12 -20.59
C SER A 268 14.45 17.56 -19.21
N LEU A 269 13.66 16.47 -19.13
CA LEU A 269 13.28 15.85 -17.87
C LEU A 269 14.40 15.01 -17.26
N ALA A 270 15.43 14.63 -18.04
CA ALA A 270 16.51 13.74 -17.59
C ALA A 270 17.26 14.22 -16.34
N LYS A 271 17.16 15.52 -16.00
CA LYS A 271 17.78 16.11 -14.80
C LYS A 271 16.91 16.01 -13.54
N LEU A 272 15.67 15.56 -13.66
CA LEU A 272 14.71 15.44 -12.56
C LEU A 272 14.89 14.09 -11.85
N GLY A 273 15.99 13.96 -11.12
CA GLY A 273 16.38 12.71 -10.45
C GLY A 273 15.31 12.15 -9.50
N GLU A 274 14.54 13.02 -8.85
CA GLU A 274 13.49 12.66 -7.89
C GLU A 274 12.10 12.44 -8.51
N LEU A 275 11.96 12.52 -9.84
CA LEU A 275 10.66 12.40 -10.49
C LEU A 275 10.11 10.97 -10.37
N ARG A 276 9.01 10.80 -9.61
CA ARG A 276 8.37 9.51 -9.32
C ARG A 276 7.13 9.24 -10.15
N SER A 277 6.41 10.27 -10.56
CA SER A 277 5.19 10.12 -11.36
C SER A 277 5.18 11.12 -12.51
N LEU A 278 4.99 10.60 -13.72
CA LEU A 278 4.87 11.38 -14.94
C LEU A 278 3.61 10.98 -15.69
N ASN A 279 2.74 11.96 -15.98
CA ASN A 279 1.55 11.74 -16.80
C ASN A 279 1.71 12.46 -18.15
N LEU A 280 1.73 11.67 -19.24
CA LEU A 280 1.87 12.13 -20.62
C LEU A 280 0.58 11.91 -21.43
N TYR A 281 -0.55 11.64 -20.79
CA TYR A 281 -1.82 11.34 -21.47
C TYR A 281 -2.13 12.37 -22.57
N GLY A 282 -2.49 11.91 -23.76
CA GLY A 282 -2.92 12.81 -24.84
C GLY A 282 -1.85 13.80 -25.35
N THR A 283 -0.57 13.49 -25.16
CA THR A 283 0.57 14.26 -25.73
C THR A 283 1.06 13.63 -27.04
N ARG A 284 1.98 14.29 -27.74
CA ARG A 284 2.54 13.81 -29.03
C ARG A 284 3.88 13.08 -28.86
N VAL A 285 4.01 12.36 -27.75
CA VAL A 285 5.19 11.55 -27.46
C VAL A 285 5.09 10.23 -28.22
N THR A 286 6.20 9.79 -28.82
CA THR A 286 6.31 8.56 -29.59
C THR A 286 7.23 7.55 -28.89
N ASP A 287 7.36 6.35 -29.46
CA ASP A 287 8.31 5.32 -29.01
C ASP A 287 9.74 5.87 -28.82
N ALA A 288 10.16 6.81 -29.67
CA ALA A 288 11.49 7.42 -29.60
C ALA A 288 11.68 8.27 -28.34
N GLY A 289 10.61 8.80 -27.75
CA GLY A 289 10.64 9.58 -26.52
C GLY A 289 10.93 8.75 -25.28
N LEU A 290 10.55 7.47 -25.26
CA LEU A 290 10.71 6.58 -24.10
C LEU A 290 12.19 6.43 -23.67
N LYS A 291 13.14 6.51 -24.60
CA LYS A 291 14.58 6.45 -24.30
C LYS A 291 15.04 7.55 -23.33
N HIS A 292 14.36 8.70 -23.32
CA HIS A 292 14.67 9.81 -22.42
C HIS A 292 14.14 9.59 -21.00
N LEU A 293 13.12 8.74 -20.87
CA LEU A 293 12.51 8.40 -19.57
C LEU A 293 13.26 7.26 -18.88
N ALA A 294 13.90 6.38 -19.65
CA ALA A 294 14.71 5.27 -19.13
C ALA A 294 15.87 5.72 -18.22
N SER A 295 16.35 6.96 -18.38
CA SER A 295 17.44 7.50 -17.55
C SER A 295 16.98 8.07 -16.20
N LEU A 296 15.68 8.07 -15.90
CA LEU A 296 15.15 8.62 -14.64
C LEU A 296 15.21 7.56 -13.53
N PRO A 297 16.05 7.75 -12.50
CA PRO A 297 16.35 6.69 -11.53
C PRO A 297 15.23 6.42 -10.53
N SER A 298 14.35 7.39 -10.30
CA SER A 298 13.28 7.31 -9.29
C SER A 298 11.88 7.25 -9.87
N LEU A 299 11.72 7.10 -11.19
CA LEU A 299 10.40 7.09 -11.82
C LEU A 299 9.66 5.77 -11.53
N GLU A 300 8.48 5.87 -10.93
CA GLU A 300 7.69 4.73 -10.45
C GLU A 300 6.39 4.58 -11.24
N ARG A 301 5.84 5.66 -11.80
CA ARG A 301 4.55 5.68 -12.49
C ARG A 301 4.61 6.49 -13.77
N LEU A 302 4.18 5.89 -14.87
CA LEU A 302 4.16 6.50 -16.19
C LEU A 302 2.80 6.26 -16.85
N TYR A 303 2.12 7.34 -17.26
CA TYR A 303 0.84 7.26 -17.97
C TYR A 303 1.02 7.69 -19.42
N LEU A 304 0.72 6.77 -20.36
CA LEU A 304 0.97 6.92 -21.80
C LEU A 304 -0.31 6.85 -22.66
N TRP A 305 -1.48 6.70 -22.05
CA TRP A 305 -2.72 6.56 -22.82
C TRP A 305 -2.96 7.78 -23.74
N GLY A 306 -3.41 7.55 -24.98
CA GLY A 306 -3.61 8.62 -25.96
C GLY A 306 -2.35 9.32 -26.45
N THR A 307 -1.16 8.76 -26.21
CA THR A 307 0.09 9.17 -26.89
C THR A 307 0.29 8.38 -28.18
N ASP A 308 1.32 8.73 -28.96
CA ASP A 308 1.74 8.00 -30.16
C ASP A 308 2.72 6.86 -29.82
N VAL A 309 2.83 6.46 -28.55
CA VAL A 309 3.59 5.28 -28.12
C VAL A 309 2.79 4.01 -28.44
N THR A 310 3.43 3.07 -29.13
CA THR A 310 2.82 1.78 -29.47
C THR A 310 2.67 0.88 -28.23
N PRO A 311 1.62 0.04 -28.17
CA PRO A 311 1.47 -0.95 -27.10
C PRO A 311 2.70 -1.87 -26.97
N GLU A 312 3.35 -2.21 -28.08
CA GLU A 312 4.55 -3.02 -28.14
C GLU A 312 5.73 -2.31 -27.49
N ALA A 313 5.98 -1.04 -27.84
CA ALA A 313 7.05 -0.25 -27.24
C ALA A 313 6.81 -0.03 -25.73
N ALA A 314 5.57 0.23 -25.32
CA ALA A 314 5.22 0.35 -23.91
C ALA A 314 5.47 -0.94 -23.13
N LYS A 315 5.14 -2.12 -23.70
CA LYS A 315 5.45 -3.43 -23.10
C LYS A 315 6.95 -3.66 -23.00
N VAL A 316 7.72 -3.34 -24.04
CA VAL A 316 9.19 -3.46 -24.03
C VAL A 316 9.80 -2.52 -22.97
N PHE A 317 9.28 -1.30 -22.86
CA PHE A 317 9.70 -0.35 -21.84
C PHE A 317 9.39 -0.88 -20.43
N GLN A 318 8.16 -1.36 -20.18
CA GLN A 318 7.77 -1.97 -18.91
C GLN A 318 8.64 -3.18 -18.53
N ALA A 319 9.00 -4.03 -19.50
CA ALA A 319 9.83 -5.22 -19.27
C ALA A 319 11.29 -4.85 -18.95
N SER A 320 11.83 -3.81 -19.58
CA SER A 320 13.18 -3.31 -19.30
C SER A 320 13.29 -2.51 -18.00
N HIS A 321 12.14 -2.12 -17.44
CA HIS A 321 12.03 -1.21 -16.31
C HIS A 321 10.94 -1.68 -15.33
N PRO A 322 11.11 -2.85 -14.67
CA PRO A 322 10.06 -3.50 -13.87
C PRO A 322 9.64 -2.71 -12.62
N ALA A 323 10.47 -1.76 -12.16
CA ALA A 323 10.13 -0.86 -11.05
C ALA A 323 9.05 0.17 -11.42
N PHE A 324 8.80 0.39 -12.71
CA PHE A 324 7.88 1.39 -13.22
C PHE A 324 6.51 0.74 -13.41
N LYS A 325 5.44 1.42 -13.04
CA LYS A 325 4.07 1.05 -13.40
C LYS A 325 3.67 1.86 -14.63
N VAL A 326 3.76 1.23 -15.80
CA VAL A 326 3.35 1.82 -17.07
C VAL A 326 1.85 1.59 -17.25
N ASN A 327 1.09 2.68 -17.39
CA ASN A 327 -0.33 2.67 -17.68
C ASN A 327 -0.57 3.17 -19.11
N THR A 328 -0.96 2.27 -20.00
CA THR A 328 -1.37 2.58 -21.37
C THR A 328 -2.87 2.75 -21.53
N GLY A 329 -3.61 2.91 -20.42
CA GLY A 329 -5.07 2.84 -20.39
C GLY A 329 -5.59 1.42 -20.50
N ALA A 330 -6.91 1.26 -20.37
CA ALA A 330 -7.57 0.05 -20.82
C ALA A 330 -7.89 0.24 -22.30
N GLU A 331 -7.45 -0.71 -23.12
CA GLU A 331 -8.07 -0.89 -24.42
C GLU A 331 -9.52 -1.26 -24.11
N LEU A 332 -10.45 -0.32 -24.35
CA LEU A 332 -11.83 -0.71 -24.49
C LEU A 332 -11.81 -1.66 -25.67
N VAL A 333 -11.91 -2.96 -25.39
CA VAL A 333 -12.30 -3.92 -26.42
C VAL A 333 -13.70 -3.48 -26.82
N VAL A 334 -13.75 -2.54 -27.75
CA VAL A 334 -14.87 -2.43 -28.65
C VAL A 334 -14.79 -3.74 -29.36
N THR A 335 -15.52 -4.74 -28.86
CA THR A 335 -15.79 -5.95 -29.62
C THR A 335 -16.26 -5.43 -30.96
N GLU A 336 -15.42 -5.56 -31.99
CA GLU A 336 -15.83 -5.21 -33.33
C GLU A 336 -17.15 -5.93 -33.54
N ILE A 337 -18.22 -5.16 -33.71
CA ILE A 337 -19.53 -5.69 -34.03
C ILE A 337 -19.36 -6.33 -35.40
N ALA A 338 -19.03 -7.62 -35.41
CA ALA A 338 -18.72 -8.49 -36.54
C ALA A 338 -18.84 -7.79 -37.89
N SER A 339 -17.72 -7.41 -38.51
CA SER A 339 -17.72 -6.91 -39.88
C SER A 339 -18.17 -8.05 -40.82
N GLY A 340 -19.45 -8.03 -41.19
CA GLY A 340 -20.09 -9.08 -41.97
C GLY A 340 -21.55 -8.79 -42.27
N ALA A 341 -22.08 -9.38 -43.34
CA ALA A 341 -23.51 -9.37 -43.65
C ALA A 341 -24.27 -10.29 -42.68
N ALA A 342 -25.60 -10.11 -42.57
CA ALA A 342 -26.42 -11.04 -41.81
C ALA A 342 -26.30 -12.47 -42.37
N ILE A 343 -26.27 -13.47 -41.48
CA ILE A 343 -26.13 -14.89 -41.86
C ILE A 343 -27.36 -15.45 -42.58
N ASN A 344 -28.46 -14.69 -42.59
CA ASN A 344 -29.74 -15.09 -43.14
C ASN A 344 -30.30 -14.01 -44.06
N THR A 345 -30.97 -14.44 -45.14
CA THR A 345 -31.68 -13.58 -46.10
C THR A 345 -33.20 -13.53 -45.84
N GLU A 346 -33.71 -14.45 -45.03
CA GLU A 346 -35.12 -14.52 -44.60
C GLU A 346 -35.25 -14.38 -43.09
N CYS A 347 -36.25 -13.64 -42.64
CA CYS A 347 -36.51 -13.37 -41.24
C CYS A 347 -36.94 -14.66 -40.51
N PRO A 348 -36.26 -15.08 -39.43
CA PRO A 348 -36.55 -16.34 -38.73
C PRO A 348 -37.91 -16.38 -38.02
N ILE A 349 -38.57 -15.22 -37.89
CA ILE A 349 -39.90 -15.08 -37.29
C ILE A 349 -41.00 -15.17 -38.36
N THR A 350 -40.85 -14.50 -39.51
CA THR A 350 -41.93 -14.33 -40.50
C THR A 350 -41.67 -14.96 -41.86
N GLY A 351 -40.44 -15.38 -42.15
CA GLY A 351 -39.99 -15.85 -43.47
C GLY A 351 -39.82 -14.75 -44.52
N LYS A 352 -40.12 -13.47 -44.20
CA LYS A 352 -39.97 -12.36 -45.15
C LYS A 352 -38.50 -11.97 -45.34
N ALA A 353 -38.18 -11.36 -46.49
CA ALA A 353 -36.84 -10.83 -46.75
C ALA A 353 -36.37 -9.90 -45.61
N VAL A 354 -35.10 -10.07 -45.21
CA VAL A 354 -34.48 -9.26 -44.15
C VAL A 354 -34.17 -7.86 -44.63
N SER A 355 -34.09 -6.92 -43.70
CA SER A 355 -33.65 -5.55 -43.94
C SER A 355 -32.32 -5.30 -43.25
N ALA A 356 -31.41 -4.60 -43.94
CA ALA A 356 -30.16 -4.14 -43.36
C ALA A 356 -30.36 -3.19 -42.16
N ALA A 357 -31.55 -2.60 -42.02
CA ALA A 357 -31.89 -1.71 -40.91
C ALA A 357 -32.26 -2.45 -39.61
N PHE A 358 -32.57 -3.74 -39.68
CA PHE A 358 -33.03 -4.51 -38.52
C PHE A 358 -32.17 -5.75 -38.36
N VAL A 359 -31.06 -5.58 -37.64
CA VAL A 359 -30.08 -6.63 -37.35
C VAL A 359 -29.91 -6.76 -35.84
N VAL A 360 -29.75 -7.99 -35.39
CA VAL A 360 -29.40 -8.34 -33.99
C VAL A 360 -28.13 -9.19 -34.00
N LEU A 361 -27.38 -9.15 -32.89
CA LEU A 361 -26.22 -10.00 -32.71
C LEU A 361 -26.59 -11.21 -31.85
N VAL A 362 -26.14 -12.38 -32.28
CA VAL A 362 -26.18 -13.61 -31.50
C VAL A 362 -24.75 -14.15 -31.47
N GLY A 363 -24.07 -14.01 -30.33
CA GLY A 363 -22.62 -14.22 -30.25
C GLY A 363 -21.89 -13.27 -31.21
N ASP A 364 -21.09 -13.83 -32.11
CA ASP A 364 -20.37 -13.13 -33.16
C ASP A 364 -21.17 -12.99 -34.48
N LYS A 365 -22.41 -13.50 -34.54
CA LYS A 365 -23.16 -13.57 -35.80
C LYS A 365 -24.26 -12.53 -35.88
N LYS A 366 -24.40 -11.91 -37.05
CA LYS A 366 -25.51 -10.99 -37.36
C LYS A 366 -26.72 -11.76 -37.88
N VAL A 367 -27.86 -11.56 -37.25
CA VAL A 367 -29.15 -12.08 -37.69
C VAL A 367 -30.01 -10.93 -38.20
N GLY A 368 -30.46 -11.02 -39.45
CA GLY A 368 -31.33 -10.05 -40.10
C GLY A 368 -32.81 -10.30 -39.82
N LEU A 369 -33.58 -9.24 -39.64
CA LEU A 369 -35.03 -9.25 -39.42
C LEU A 369 -35.72 -8.37 -40.45
N CYS A 370 -36.99 -8.63 -40.74
CA CYS A 370 -37.72 -7.88 -41.77
C CYS A 370 -38.25 -6.51 -41.29
N CYS A 371 -38.43 -6.32 -39.98
CA CYS A 371 -38.97 -5.09 -39.39
C CYS A 371 -38.61 -4.93 -37.91
N ALA A 372 -38.80 -3.72 -37.36
CA ALA A 372 -38.57 -3.42 -35.94
C ALA A 372 -39.36 -4.33 -34.98
N LYS A 373 -40.60 -4.70 -35.32
CA LYS A 373 -41.42 -5.59 -34.49
C LYS A 373 -40.82 -6.99 -34.37
N CYS A 374 -40.27 -7.52 -35.47
CA CYS A 374 -39.57 -8.80 -35.47
C CYS A 374 -38.23 -8.71 -34.73
N LYS A 375 -37.51 -7.59 -34.86
CA LYS A 375 -36.31 -7.33 -34.05
C LYS A 375 -36.62 -7.41 -32.56
N ALA A 376 -37.61 -6.66 -32.09
CA ALA A 376 -38.00 -6.65 -30.68
C ALA A 376 -38.49 -8.03 -30.19
N ALA A 377 -39.26 -8.76 -31.01
CA ALA A 377 -39.70 -10.11 -30.66
C ALA A 377 -38.54 -11.12 -30.59
N PHE A 378 -37.55 -11.01 -31.48
CA PHE A 378 -36.36 -11.86 -31.46
C PHE A 378 -35.47 -11.56 -30.25
N GLU A 379 -35.29 -10.29 -29.90
CA GLU A 379 -34.50 -9.90 -28.71
C GLU A 379 -35.19 -10.31 -27.40
N ALA A 380 -36.52 -10.36 -27.37
CA ALA A 380 -37.29 -10.80 -26.22
C ALA A 380 -37.24 -12.32 -26.01
N ASP A 381 -37.22 -13.11 -27.09
CA ASP A 381 -37.16 -14.58 -27.02
C ASP A 381 -36.44 -15.17 -28.26
N PRO A 382 -35.10 -15.22 -28.25
CA PRO A 382 -34.34 -15.70 -29.40
C PRO A 382 -34.39 -17.23 -29.54
N GLY A 383 -34.54 -17.96 -28.43
CA GLY A 383 -34.38 -19.42 -28.33
C GLY A 383 -35.09 -20.22 -29.44
N PRO A 384 -36.39 -20.03 -29.67
CA PRO A 384 -37.14 -20.75 -30.72
C PRO A 384 -36.64 -20.50 -32.15
N HIS A 385 -35.95 -19.37 -32.36
CA HIS A 385 -35.50 -18.91 -33.66
C HIS A 385 -34.02 -19.23 -33.93
N LEU A 386 -33.22 -19.47 -32.88
CA LEU A 386 -31.81 -19.86 -32.99
C LEU A 386 -31.63 -21.23 -33.67
N VAL A 387 -32.55 -22.16 -33.41
CA VAL A 387 -32.55 -23.50 -34.05
C VAL A 387 -32.73 -23.38 -35.57
N LYS A 388 -33.60 -22.48 -36.04
CA LYS A 388 -33.83 -22.24 -37.47
C LYS A 388 -32.62 -21.60 -38.17
N LEU A 389 -31.74 -20.98 -37.40
CA LEU A 389 -30.53 -20.31 -37.88
C LEU A 389 -29.27 -21.19 -37.74
N GLY A 390 -29.42 -22.43 -37.23
CA GLY A 390 -28.29 -23.33 -36.99
C GLY A 390 -27.35 -22.88 -35.87
N LEU A 391 -27.80 -21.99 -34.97
CA LEU A 391 -27.01 -21.41 -33.87
C LEU A 391 -27.29 -22.14 -32.55
N LYS A 392 -27.03 -23.45 -32.52
CA LYS A 392 -27.38 -24.32 -31.37
C LYS A 392 -26.67 -23.96 -30.06
N ASP A 393 -25.54 -23.25 -30.12
CA ASP A 393 -24.68 -22.98 -28.95
C ASP A 393 -25.15 -21.79 -28.09
N ALA A 394 -26.35 -21.24 -28.33
CA ALA A 394 -26.88 -20.10 -27.58
C ALA A 394 -28.24 -20.38 -26.90
N GLY A 395 -28.73 -21.62 -26.95
CA GLY A 395 -29.97 -22.07 -26.30
C GLY A 395 -29.73 -23.01 -25.13
N PRO A 396 -30.76 -23.33 -24.32
CA PRO A 396 -30.63 -24.33 -23.28
C PRO A 396 -30.26 -25.70 -23.87
N VAL A 397 -29.35 -26.41 -23.22
CA VAL A 397 -28.81 -27.73 -23.64
C VAL A 397 -29.86 -28.84 -23.63
N ASN A 398 -31.04 -28.58 -23.07
CA ASN A 398 -32.15 -29.50 -22.91
C ASN A 398 -33.46 -28.93 -23.48
N ASP A 399 -34.29 -29.81 -24.02
CA ASP A 399 -35.65 -29.53 -24.52
C ASP A 399 -36.76 -30.00 -23.56
N VAL A 400 -36.39 -30.84 -22.59
CA VAL A 400 -37.25 -31.34 -21.51
C VAL A 400 -36.71 -30.89 -20.16
N CYS A 401 -37.59 -30.42 -19.28
CA CYS A 401 -37.23 -29.93 -17.95
C CYS A 401 -36.67 -31.06 -17.08
N PRO A 402 -35.46 -30.92 -16.51
CA PRO A 402 -34.82 -32.00 -15.73
C PRO A 402 -35.51 -32.27 -14.38
N VAL A 403 -36.37 -31.37 -13.91
CA VAL A 403 -37.09 -31.50 -12.63
C VAL A 403 -38.45 -32.17 -12.81
N SER A 404 -39.18 -31.86 -13.88
CA SER A 404 -40.58 -32.27 -14.06
C SER A 404 -40.82 -33.22 -15.24
N GLY A 405 -39.86 -33.35 -16.18
CA GLY A 405 -40.03 -34.10 -17.42
C GLY A 405 -40.98 -33.44 -18.43
N GLN A 406 -41.46 -32.22 -18.17
CA GLN A 406 -42.32 -31.47 -19.09
C GLN A 406 -41.48 -30.69 -20.12
N PRO A 407 -42.03 -30.35 -21.29
CA PRO A 407 -41.36 -29.45 -22.23
C PRO A 407 -40.93 -28.15 -21.55
N ILE A 408 -39.75 -27.65 -21.88
CA ILE A 408 -39.28 -26.36 -21.35
C ILE A 408 -40.17 -25.20 -21.86
N ALA A 409 -40.26 -24.14 -21.07
CA ALA A 409 -40.98 -22.93 -21.44
C ALA A 409 -40.02 -21.75 -21.53
N ALA A 410 -40.30 -20.83 -22.46
CA ALA A 410 -39.49 -19.64 -22.65
C ALA A 410 -39.44 -18.80 -21.36
N GLY A 411 -38.27 -18.22 -21.06
CA GLY A 411 -38.05 -17.35 -19.90
C GLY A 411 -37.57 -18.05 -18.63
N PHE A 412 -37.56 -19.38 -18.56
CA PHE A 412 -37.08 -20.12 -17.38
C PHE A 412 -35.77 -20.85 -17.70
N THR A 413 -34.63 -20.17 -17.52
CA THR A 413 -33.30 -20.76 -17.75
C THR A 413 -32.34 -20.48 -16.59
N SER A 414 -31.35 -21.36 -16.38
CA SER A 414 -30.29 -21.20 -15.38
C SER A 414 -28.97 -21.78 -15.91
N LYS A 415 -27.83 -21.39 -15.32
CA LYS A 415 -26.51 -21.87 -15.75
C LYS A 415 -26.05 -23.09 -14.97
N ALA A 416 -25.34 -23.99 -15.65
CA ALA A 416 -24.63 -25.12 -15.08
C ALA A 416 -23.21 -25.16 -15.69
N GLY A 417 -22.23 -24.59 -15.00
CA GLY A 417 -20.94 -24.25 -15.63
C GLY A 417 -21.14 -23.18 -16.71
N GLU A 418 -20.60 -23.44 -17.91
CA GLU A 418 -20.79 -22.59 -19.09
C GLU A 418 -22.13 -22.84 -19.82
N ASP A 419 -22.79 -23.96 -19.55
CA ASP A 419 -24.01 -24.40 -20.24
C ASP A 419 -25.27 -23.74 -19.69
N LEU A 420 -26.24 -23.47 -20.58
CA LEU A 420 -27.56 -22.96 -20.22
C LEU A 420 -28.55 -24.13 -20.10
N VAL A 421 -29.37 -24.17 -19.06
CA VAL A 421 -30.37 -25.22 -18.79
C VAL A 421 -31.77 -24.61 -18.77
N GLY A 422 -32.73 -25.22 -19.45
CA GLY A 422 -34.12 -24.76 -19.57
C GLY A 422 -35.09 -25.49 -18.63
N PHE A 423 -36.15 -24.78 -18.21
CA PHE A 423 -37.16 -25.28 -17.27
C PHE A 423 -38.59 -24.99 -17.76
N CYS A 424 -39.57 -25.74 -17.25
CA CYS A 424 -40.98 -25.52 -17.60
C CYS A 424 -41.65 -24.39 -16.79
N CYS A 425 -41.07 -24.00 -15.64
CA CYS A 425 -41.58 -22.94 -14.77
C CYS A 425 -40.54 -22.50 -13.72
N ASP A 426 -40.76 -21.36 -13.06
CA ASP A 426 -39.90 -20.83 -11.99
C ASP A 426 -39.65 -21.80 -10.84
N LYS A 427 -40.65 -22.60 -10.46
CA LYS A 427 -40.50 -23.58 -9.36
C LYS A 427 -39.49 -24.68 -9.70
N CYS A 428 -39.47 -25.10 -10.97
CA CYS A 428 -38.49 -26.09 -11.43
C CYS A 428 -37.10 -25.48 -11.51
N LYS A 429 -37.00 -24.24 -12.00
CA LYS A 429 -35.74 -23.48 -11.99
C LYS A 429 -35.19 -23.34 -10.57
N ALA A 430 -36.00 -22.91 -9.60
CA ALA A 430 -35.57 -22.75 -8.21
C ALA A 430 -35.13 -24.08 -7.57
N THR A 431 -35.80 -25.20 -7.90
CA THR A 431 -35.38 -26.54 -7.45
C THR A 431 -34.00 -26.91 -7.99
N PHE A 432 -33.73 -26.57 -9.25
CA PHE A 432 -32.42 -26.79 -9.87
C PHE A 432 -31.35 -25.90 -9.24
N ASP A 433 -31.61 -24.59 -9.09
CA ASP A 433 -30.65 -23.64 -8.52
C ASP A 433 -30.24 -24.01 -7.07
N ALA A 434 -31.14 -24.65 -6.31
CA ALA A 434 -30.85 -25.09 -4.96
C ALA A 434 -29.90 -26.30 -4.90
N ALA A 435 -29.83 -27.12 -5.96
CA ALA A 435 -29.00 -28.32 -6.00
C ALA A 435 -28.67 -28.76 -7.45
N PRO A 436 -27.89 -27.97 -8.21
CA PRO A 436 -27.65 -28.23 -9.63
C PRO A 436 -26.92 -29.55 -9.88
N ASP A 437 -26.02 -29.93 -8.97
CA ASP A 437 -25.25 -31.18 -9.01
C ASP A 437 -26.11 -32.44 -9.15
N LYS A 438 -27.34 -32.43 -8.63
CA LYS A 438 -28.26 -33.60 -8.68
C LYS A 438 -28.81 -33.87 -10.08
N PHE A 439 -28.70 -32.91 -10.99
CA PHE A 439 -29.31 -32.96 -12.32
C PHE A 439 -28.27 -33.06 -13.44
N LEU A 440 -26.97 -32.96 -13.12
CA LEU A 440 -25.89 -32.98 -14.11
C LEU A 440 -25.87 -34.28 -14.92
N GLU A 441 -26.04 -35.44 -14.27
CA GLU A 441 -26.06 -36.75 -14.94
C GLU A 441 -27.25 -36.87 -15.92
N THR A 442 -28.43 -36.38 -15.51
CA THR A 442 -29.64 -36.35 -16.36
C THR A 442 -29.48 -35.42 -17.57
N LEU A 443 -28.67 -34.38 -17.43
CA LEU A 443 -28.35 -33.41 -18.49
C LEU A 443 -27.15 -33.82 -19.34
N GLY A 444 -26.48 -34.93 -19.03
CA GLY A 444 -25.24 -35.34 -19.71
C GLY A 444 -24.05 -34.42 -19.44
N LEU A 445 -24.14 -33.56 -18.43
CA LEU A 445 -23.12 -32.61 -18.04
C LEU A 445 -22.19 -33.24 -17.01
N LYS A 446 -20.90 -32.90 -17.09
CA LYS A 446 -19.91 -33.33 -16.09
C LYS A 446 -19.78 -32.24 -15.03
N LYS A 447 -19.64 -32.65 -13.76
CA LYS A 447 -19.23 -31.73 -12.70
C LYS A 447 -17.85 -31.18 -13.04
N GLU A 448 -17.75 -29.87 -13.21
CA GLU A 448 -16.45 -29.21 -13.36
C GLU A 448 -15.63 -29.49 -12.10
N ALA A 449 -14.41 -30.01 -12.30
CA ALA A 449 -13.48 -30.17 -11.19
C ALA A 449 -13.08 -28.78 -10.69
N PRO A 450 -13.05 -28.54 -9.37
CA PRO A 450 -12.60 -27.26 -8.86
C PRO A 450 -11.19 -26.98 -9.39
N GLU A 451 -10.95 -25.73 -9.81
CA GLU A 451 -9.64 -25.31 -10.24
C GLU A 451 -8.69 -25.34 -9.02
N LEU A 452 -7.75 -26.29 -9.05
CA LEU A 452 -6.79 -26.48 -7.97
C LEU A 452 -5.45 -25.87 -8.36
N ASN A 453 -4.77 -25.32 -7.37
CA ASN A 453 -3.40 -24.86 -7.50
C ASN A 453 -2.43 -25.98 -7.89
N ALA A 454 -1.49 -25.69 -8.77
CA ALA A 454 -0.49 -26.65 -9.22
C ALA A 454 0.57 -26.99 -8.15
N LEU A 455 0.91 -26.02 -7.29
CA LEU A 455 1.94 -26.15 -6.25
C LEU A 455 1.36 -25.90 -4.86
N CYS A 456 1.80 -26.70 -3.89
CA CYS A 456 1.40 -26.60 -2.51
C CYS A 456 1.91 -25.26 -1.92
N PRO A 457 1.03 -24.41 -1.35
CA PRO A 457 1.42 -23.08 -0.86
C PRO A 457 2.38 -23.14 0.34
N VAL A 458 2.40 -24.26 1.07
CA VAL A 458 3.26 -24.47 2.23
C VAL A 458 4.66 -24.95 1.84
N SER A 459 4.75 -25.92 0.92
CA SER A 459 6.02 -26.60 0.61
C SER A 459 6.59 -26.33 -0.78
N GLY A 460 5.80 -25.74 -1.68
CA GLY A 460 6.16 -25.54 -3.10
C GLY A 460 6.18 -26.82 -3.94
N LYS A 461 5.80 -27.98 -3.38
CA LYS A 461 5.76 -29.26 -4.10
C LYS A 461 4.48 -29.45 -4.89
N ALA A 462 4.47 -30.38 -5.85
CA ALA A 462 3.26 -30.80 -6.54
C ALA A 462 2.17 -31.22 -5.55
N VAL A 463 0.94 -30.79 -5.81
CA VAL A 463 -0.21 -31.07 -4.95
C VAL A 463 -0.78 -32.48 -5.16
N ASP A 464 -1.45 -32.98 -4.13
CA ASP A 464 -2.35 -34.12 -4.23
C ASP A 464 -3.79 -33.57 -4.26
N ALA A 465 -4.52 -33.82 -5.36
CA ALA A 465 -5.89 -33.35 -5.53
C ALA A 465 -6.88 -33.96 -4.49
N ALA A 466 -6.48 -35.02 -3.77
CA ALA A 466 -7.25 -35.59 -2.68
C ALA A 466 -7.06 -34.84 -1.35
N VAL A 467 -6.01 -34.01 -1.22
CA VAL A 467 -5.72 -33.27 0.01
C VAL A 467 -6.06 -31.80 -0.20
N THR A 468 -7.30 -31.42 0.09
CA THR A 468 -7.82 -30.07 -0.16
C THR A 468 -8.42 -29.41 1.09
N SER A 469 -8.42 -28.08 1.13
CA SER A 469 -9.12 -27.24 2.12
C SER A 469 -9.82 -26.09 1.41
N GLU A 470 -10.86 -25.53 2.03
CA GLU A 470 -11.60 -24.39 1.47
C GLU A 470 -11.06 -23.08 2.06
N TYR A 471 -10.72 -22.12 1.21
CA TYR A 471 -10.25 -20.79 1.62
C TYR A 471 -10.85 -19.71 0.73
N LYS A 472 -11.56 -18.76 1.34
CA LYS A 472 -12.25 -17.64 0.66
C LYS A 472 -13.10 -18.07 -0.55
N GLY A 473 -13.79 -19.20 -0.43
CA GLY A 473 -14.68 -19.75 -1.48
C GLY A 473 -13.98 -20.50 -2.61
N ARG A 474 -12.69 -20.85 -2.44
CA ARG A 474 -11.89 -21.62 -3.39
C ARG A 474 -11.35 -22.90 -2.75
N SER A 475 -11.16 -23.95 -3.56
CA SER A 475 -10.52 -25.19 -3.11
C SER A 475 -9.01 -25.11 -3.32
N VAL A 476 -8.24 -25.22 -2.23
CA VAL A 476 -6.78 -25.23 -2.22
C VAL A 476 -6.30 -26.66 -1.99
N ALA A 477 -5.40 -27.17 -2.83
CA ALA A 477 -4.77 -28.47 -2.73
C ALA A 477 -3.36 -28.43 -2.12
N PHE A 478 -2.97 -29.52 -1.46
CA PHE A 478 -1.73 -29.64 -0.72
C PHE A 478 -0.99 -30.92 -1.10
N CYS A 479 0.34 -30.94 -0.97
CA CYS A 479 1.14 -32.13 -1.27
C CYS A 479 0.99 -33.25 -0.21
N CYS A 480 0.53 -32.92 1.00
CA CYS A 480 0.32 -33.86 2.09
C CYS A 480 -0.55 -33.26 3.21
N GLY A 481 -1.07 -34.11 4.10
CA GLY A 481 -1.93 -33.69 5.22
C GLY A 481 -1.24 -32.77 6.24
N ASN A 482 0.09 -32.81 6.37
CA ASN A 482 0.81 -31.91 7.27
C ASN A 482 0.84 -30.47 6.72
N CYS A 483 1.00 -30.32 5.40
CA CYS A 483 0.90 -29.02 4.75
C CYS A 483 -0.52 -28.46 4.85
N LYS A 484 -1.54 -29.31 4.67
CA LYS A 484 -2.93 -28.91 4.91
C LYS A 484 -3.12 -28.38 6.34
N LYS A 485 -2.66 -29.12 7.36
CA LYS A 485 -2.76 -28.69 8.77
C LYS A 485 -2.03 -27.37 9.05
N ALA A 486 -0.84 -27.18 8.48
CA ALA A 486 -0.09 -25.94 8.63
C ALA A 486 -0.83 -24.76 7.98
N PHE A 487 -1.43 -24.98 6.81
CA PHE A 487 -2.24 -23.98 6.15
C PHE A 487 -3.53 -23.67 6.91
N ASP A 488 -4.25 -24.69 7.39
CA ASP A 488 -5.50 -24.49 8.14
C ASP A 488 -5.28 -23.73 9.47
N ALA A 489 -4.07 -23.80 10.05
CA ALA A 489 -3.73 -23.10 11.28
C ALA A 489 -3.52 -21.59 11.06
N ASP A 490 -3.02 -21.18 9.90
CA ASP A 490 -2.80 -19.77 9.55
C ASP A 490 -2.84 -19.58 8.02
N PRO A 491 -4.04 -19.58 7.41
CA PRO A 491 -4.18 -19.57 5.96
C PRO A 491 -3.83 -18.21 5.33
N ASP A 492 -3.95 -17.11 6.09
CA ASP A 492 -3.64 -15.76 5.60
C ASP A 492 -2.13 -15.54 5.40
N SER A 493 -1.27 -16.19 6.19
CA SER A 493 0.18 -16.15 5.99
C SER A 493 0.66 -16.73 4.65
N PHE A 494 -0.19 -17.52 3.99
CA PHE A 494 0.10 -18.13 2.70
C PHE A 494 -0.64 -17.47 1.53
N ALA A 495 -1.41 -16.39 1.76
CA ALA A 495 -2.25 -15.76 0.75
C ALA A 495 -1.46 -15.27 -0.48
N GLU A 496 -0.26 -14.71 -0.30
CA GLU A 496 0.60 -14.26 -1.42
C GLU A 496 1.13 -15.42 -2.27
N LYS A 497 1.28 -16.62 -1.68
CA LYS A 497 1.77 -17.82 -2.37
C LYS A 497 0.68 -18.57 -3.13
N LEU A 498 -0.59 -18.22 -2.87
CA LEU A 498 -1.71 -18.74 -3.63
C LEU A 498 -1.79 -18.06 -5.01
N GLY A 499 -1.36 -16.80 -5.17
CA GLY A 499 -1.47 -16.10 -6.46
C GLY A 499 -2.91 -16.05 -7.00
N ASP A 500 -3.06 -15.88 -8.32
CA ASP A 500 -4.37 -15.89 -9.00
C ASP A 500 -4.85 -17.32 -9.32
N ILE A 501 -4.96 -18.19 -8.32
CA ILE A 501 -5.84 -19.39 -8.42
C ILE A 501 -7.29 -18.92 -8.37
#